data_AF-A0A1F9NBB9-F1
#
_entry.id   AF-A0A1F9NBB9-F1
#
_cell.length_a   1.000
_cell.length_b   1.000
_cell.length_c   1.000
_cell.angle_alpha   90.00
_cell.angle_beta   90.00
_cell.angle_gamma   90.00
#
_symmetry.space_group_name_H-M   'P 1'
#
loop_
_entity.id
_entity.type
_entity.pdbx_description
1 polymer ?
#
loop_
_entity_poly.entity_id
_entity_poly.type
_entity_poly.pdbx_seq_one_letter_code
_entity_poly.pdbx_strand_id
1 'polypeptide(L)'
;MPKMTPHPEFDLFDLLPDPVQIVDRDGHIVFMSAKMREVFGDLTGRICHQALKQSGGECRNCPRRQPDRQQFRDEQVEITAVNGRNYLVNHSTLALDGQPHVVETYKDITGYKRLLQENAQVTAGVNVAREVQQRCITVEQNVPGFVVAYRYRPSHLIAGDFLNVRYWRGRYLAIAVADVAGHGIGAAAVTFLLKTVYDQLCRERLGLVDFMRKLQRRLHGFLPSGHFVTLALVLIDTTTMTGGIINAGHPPVLHFPAAGGPPRRFAAQLPPLGIAGAEEARQEAPFALAPGDRLLL
;
A
#
# COMPACT_ATOMS: atom_id res chain seq x y z
N MET A 1 -1.83 -7.00 56.47
CA MET A 1 -2.85 -6.14 55.83
C MET A 1 -4.20 -6.78 56.04
N PRO A 2 -5.26 -6.02 56.36
CA PRO A 2 -6.58 -6.61 56.52
C PRO A 2 -7.04 -7.13 55.16
N LYS A 3 -7.37 -8.43 55.08
CA LYS A 3 -8.11 -8.95 53.94
C LYS A 3 -9.43 -8.18 53.88
N MET A 4 -9.77 -7.65 52.72
CA MET A 4 -11.04 -6.98 52.50
C MET A 4 -12.17 -7.96 52.83
N THR A 5 -13.26 -7.44 53.43
CA THR A 5 -14.46 -8.24 53.71
C THR A 5 -14.98 -8.86 52.41
N PRO A 6 -15.47 -10.12 52.42
CA PRO A 6 -16.01 -10.73 51.21
C PRO A 6 -17.20 -9.91 50.70
N HIS A 7 -17.08 -9.34 49.50
CA HIS A 7 -18.19 -8.68 48.81
C HIS A 7 -18.75 -9.65 47.76
N PRO A 8 -20.03 -10.09 47.87
CA PRO A 8 -20.63 -11.00 46.90
C PRO A 8 -20.73 -10.40 45.49
N GLU A 9 -20.64 -9.07 45.35
CA GLU A 9 -20.57 -8.37 44.07
C GLU A 9 -19.32 -8.73 43.26
N PHE A 10 -18.27 -9.26 43.89
CA PHE A 10 -17.05 -9.63 43.19
C PHE A 10 -17.15 -10.90 42.37
N ASP A 11 -18.10 -11.79 42.71
CA ASP A 11 -18.36 -13.01 41.95
C ASP A 11 -18.82 -12.67 40.51
N LEU A 12 -19.39 -11.48 40.30
CA LEU A 12 -19.75 -10.98 38.96
C LEU A 12 -18.52 -10.71 38.09
N PHE A 13 -17.39 -10.29 38.67
CA PHE A 13 -16.17 -10.04 37.91
C PHE A 13 -15.51 -11.33 37.42
N ASP A 14 -15.82 -12.48 38.03
CA ASP A 14 -15.37 -13.80 37.55
C ASP A 14 -16.15 -14.27 36.32
N LEU A 15 -17.30 -13.66 36.02
CA LEU A 15 -18.08 -13.94 34.80
C LEU A 15 -17.57 -13.16 33.58
N LEU A 16 -16.70 -12.16 33.77
CA LEU A 16 -16.17 -11.37 32.68
C LEU A 16 -15.10 -12.15 31.90
N PRO A 17 -15.07 -12.02 30.56
CA PRO A 17 -14.10 -12.74 29.74
C PRO A 17 -12.67 -12.19 29.90
N ASP A 18 -12.55 -10.90 30.22
CA ASP A 18 -11.26 -10.24 30.41
C ASP A 18 -10.83 -10.31 31.88
N PRO A 19 -9.53 -10.50 32.18
CA PRO A 19 -8.99 -10.40 33.52
C PRO A 19 -9.34 -9.07 34.20
N VAL A 20 -9.76 -9.14 35.46
CA VAL A 20 -10.14 -7.97 36.26
C VAL A 20 -9.37 -7.95 37.56
N GLN A 21 -8.97 -6.76 38.00
CA GLN A 21 -8.53 -6.53 39.36
C GLN A 21 -9.18 -5.27 39.94
N ILE A 22 -9.14 -5.18 41.26
CA ILE A 22 -9.53 -3.96 41.98
C ILE A 22 -8.33 -3.52 42.80
N VAL A 23 -8.00 -2.24 42.71
CA VAL A 23 -6.93 -1.62 43.46
C VAL A 23 -7.48 -0.54 44.39
N ASP A 24 -6.90 -0.47 45.59
CA ASP A 24 -7.23 0.56 46.57
C ASP A 24 -6.57 1.92 46.25
N ARG A 25 -6.80 2.90 47.13
CA ARG A 25 -6.22 4.24 47.03
C ARG A 25 -4.69 4.23 46.95
N ASP A 26 -4.05 3.34 47.68
CA ASP A 26 -2.59 3.26 47.79
C ASP A 26 -1.97 2.40 46.68
N GLY A 27 -2.83 1.77 45.86
CA GLY A 27 -2.46 0.98 44.70
C GLY A 27 -2.24 -0.48 45.02
N HIS A 28 -2.64 -0.94 46.20
CA HIS A 28 -2.62 -2.36 46.53
C HIS A 28 -3.75 -3.07 45.82
N ILE A 29 -3.43 -4.23 45.25
CA ILE A 29 -4.42 -5.12 44.64
C ILE A 29 -5.25 -5.75 45.77
N VAL A 30 -6.52 -5.39 45.86
CA VAL A 30 -7.44 -5.91 46.90
C VAL A 30 -8.31 -7.05 46.39
N PHE A 31 -8.47 -7.17 45.07
CA PHE A 31 -9.18 -8.27 44.42
C PHE A 31 -8.57 -8.58 43.06
N MET A 32 -8.64 -9.86 42.67
CA MET A 32 -8.29 -10.36 41.34
C MET A 32 -9.37 -11.37 40.94
N SER A 33 -9.85 -11.32 39.71
CA SER A 33 -10.74 -12.35 39.19
C SER A 33 -9.99 -13.68 38.99
N ALA A 34 -10.73 -14.79 38.85
CA ALA A 34 -10.19 -16.10 38.52
C ALA A 34 -9.30 -16.04 37.27
N LYS A 35 -9.76 -15.33 36.23
CA LYS A 35 -8.99 -15.12 34.99
C LYS A 35 -7.71 -14.31 35.22
N MET A 36 -7.76 -13.31 36.10
CA MET A 36 -6.58 -12.54 36.47
C MET A 36 -5.54 -13.38 37.22
N ARG A 37 -5.98 -14.23 38.17
CA ARG A 37 -5.10 -15.16 38.88
C ARG A 37 -4.52 -16.24 37.96
N GLU A 38 -5.30 -16.73 36.99
CA GLU A 38 -4.83 -17.68 35.97
C GLU A 38 -3.69 -17.07 35.13
N VAL A 39 -3.81 -15.80 34.73
CA VAL A 39 -2.86 -15.14 33.82
C VAL A 39 -1.61 -14.60 34.53
N PHE A 40 -1.75 -14.08 35.75
CA PHE A 40 -0.69 -13.36 36.46
C PHE A 40 -0.28 -13.99 37.81
N GLY A 41 -0.95 -15.05 38.25
CA GLY A 41 -0.85 -15.56 39.62
C GLY A 41 -1.63 -14.70 40.62
N ASP A 42 -1.67 -15.13 41.88
CA ASP A 42 -2.27 -14.32 42.94
C ASP A 42 -1.26 -13.25 43.42
N LEU A 43 -1.58 -12.00 43.12
CA LEU A 43 -0.78 -10.82 43.44
C LEU A 43 -1.48 -9.93 44.48
N THR A 44 -2.53 -10.42 45.13
CA THR A 44 -3.28 -9.68 46.15
C THR A 44 -2.34 -9.14 47.24
N GLY A 45 -2.52 -7.87 47.63
CA GLY A 45 -1.70 -7.15 48.59
C GLY A 45 -0.42 -6.53 48.02
N ARG A 46 -0.07 -6.80 46.76
CA ARG A 46 1.06 -6.15 46.07
C ARG A 46 0.61 -4.83 45.44
N ILE A 47 1.58 -3.94 45.18
CA ILE A 47 1.33 -2.68 44.48
C ILE A 47 1.19 -2.95 42.97
N CYS A 48 0.09 -2.49 42.35
CA CYS A 48 -0.31 -2.88 40.99
C CYS A 48 0.77 -2.66 39.92
N HIS A 49 1.34 -1.47 39.85
CA HIS A 49 2.32 -1.12 38.82
C HIS A 49 3.67 -1.80 39.02
N GLN A 50 4.02 -2.19 40.26
CA GLN A 50 5.24 -2.93 40.57
C GLN A 50 5.09 -4.43 40.29
N ALA A 51 3.89 -4.97 40.52
CA ALA A 51 3.62 -6.39 40.36
C ALA A 51 3.34 -6.80 38.91
N LEU A 52 2.67 -5.92 38.14
CA LEU A 52 2.11 -6.30 36.83
C LEU A 52 2.84 -5.68 35.64
N LYS A 53 3.49 -4.52 35.79
CA LYS A 53 4.08 -3.80 34.65
C LYS A 53 5.59 -3.99 34.58
N GLN A 54 6.11 -4.22 33.38
CA GLN A 54 7.56 -4.33 33.17
C GLN A 54 8.31 -3.03 33.47
N SER A 55 7.70 -1.87 33.23
CA SER A 55 8.35 -0.57 33.51
C SER A 55 8.52 -0.29 34.99
N GLY A 56 7.80 -1.01 35.87
CA GLY A 56 7.78 -0.76 37.32
C GLY A 56 7.29 0.65 37.70
N GLY A 57 6.79 1.44 36.75
CA GLY A 57 6.35 2.82 36.94
C GLY A 57 4.83 2.97 36.91
N GLU A 58 4.32 3.96 37.63
CA GLU A 58 2.88 4.28 37.62
C GLU A 58 2.36 4.67 36.23
N CYS A 59 1.05 4.52 36.01
CA CYS A 59 0.40 5.04 34.79
C CYS A 59 0.62 6.55 34.70
N ARG A 60 0.85 7.08 33.48
CA ARG A 60 1.00 8.52 33.23
C ARG A 60 -0.15 9.34 33.83
N ASN A 61 -1.38 8.83 33.73
CA ASN A 61 -2.59 9.41 34.30
C ASN A 61 -3.28 8.38 35.20
N CYS A 62 -2.61 7.94 36.26
CA CYS A 62 -3.20 6.98 37.19
C CYS A 62 -4.47 7.56 37.83
N PRO A 63 -5.64 6.91 37.74
CA PRO A 63 -6.89 7.41 38.33
C PRO A 63 -6.77 7.64 39.85
N ARG A 64 -5.89 6.88 40.52
CA ARG A 64 -5.57 7.07 41.94
C ARG A 64 -5.01 8.46 42.25
N ARG A 65 -4.40 9.14 41.29
CA ARG A 65 -3.83 10.49 41.47
C ARG A 65 -4.83 11.62 41.16
N GLN A 66 -5.99 11.31 40.60
CA GLN A 66 -6.96 12.34 40.24
C GLN A 66 -7.77 12.83 41.45
N PRO A 67 -8.02 14.15 41.55
CA PRO A 67 -8.74 14.75 42.68
C PRO A 67 -10.25 14.51 42.64
N ASP A 68 -10.87 14.45 41.45
CA ASP A 68 -12.28 14.08 41.27
C ASP A 68 -12.38 12.63 40.76
N ARG A 69 -12.75 11.73 41.66
CA ARG A 69 -12.74 10.27 41.43
C ARG A 69 -14.12 9.69 41.17
N GLN A 70 -15.19 10.48 41.26
CA GLN A 70 -16.55 10.00 40.99
C GLN A 70 -16.95 10.15 39.51
N GLN A 71 -16.12 10.83 38.69
CA GLN A 71 -16.35 11.06 37.26
C GLN A 71 -15.31 10.44 36.32
N PHE A 72 -14.36 9.64 36.83
CA PHE A 72 -13.31 9.09 35.98
C PHE A 72 -13.87 7.99 35.05
N ARG A 73 -14.17 8.36 33.81
CA ARG A 73 -14.61 7.45 32.76
C ARG A 73 -13.51 7.25 31.73
N ASP A 74 -13.16 5.98 31.53
CA ASP A 74 -12.60 5.43 30.29
C ASP A 74 -11.20 5.90 29.87
N GLU A 75 -10.25 6.00 30.81
CA GLU A 75 -8.85 6.09 30.41
C GLU A 75 -8.23 4.71 30.16
N GLN A 76 -7.93 4.47 28.90
CA GLN A 76 -7.26 3.27 28.44
C GLN A 76 -5.75 3.49 28.40
N VAL A 77 -5.00 2.61 29.07
CA VAL A 77 -3.53 2.64 29.08
C VAL A 77 -3.01 1.34 28.52
N GLU A 78 -2.19 1.43 27.47
CA GLU A 78 -1.42 0.29 27.01
C GLU A 78 -0.25 0.01 27.95
N ILE A 79 -0.10 -1.25 28.34
CA ILE A 79 1.04 -1.71 29.13
C ILE A 79 1.67 -2.94 28.49
N THR A 80 2.98 -3.11 28.72
CA THR A 80 3.63 -4.41 28.60
C THR A 80 3.75 -5.02 29.99
N ALA A 81 3.09 -6.15 30.19
CA ALA A 81 3.04 -6.81 31.48
C ALA A 81 4.25 -7.71 31.73
N VAL A 82 4.48 -8.10 32.98
CA VAL A 82 5.61 -8.95 33.39
C VAL A 82 5.69 -10.30 32.66
N ASN A 83 4.55 -10.81 32.16
CA ASN A 83 4.49 -12.01 31.34
C ASN A 83 4.88 -11.80 29.86
N GLY A 84 5.34 -10.59 29.49
CA GLY A 84 5.77 -10.23 28.14
C GLY A 84 4.64 -9.91 27.16
N ARG A 85 3.38 -9.98 27.59
CA ARG A 85 2.21 -9.66 26.75
C ARG A 85 1.81 -8.19 26.86
N ASN A 86 1.11 -7.70 25.85
CA ASN A 86 0.59 -6.34 25.82
C ASN A 86 -0.89 -6.33 26.18
N TYR A 87 -1.27 -5.49 27.13
CA TYR A 87 -2.64 -5.33 27.57
C TYR A 87 -3.10 -3.88 27.40
N LEU A 88 -4.35 -3.73 26.97
CA LEU A 88 -5.09 -2.48 27.08
C LEU A 88 -5.82 -2.50 28.41
N VAL A 89 -5.39 -1.67 29.35
CA VAL A 89 -5.98 -1.59 30.69
C VAL A 89 -7.00 -0.47 30.70
N ASN A 90 -8.27 -0.82 30.88
CA ASN A 90 -9.31 0.19 31.12
C ASN A 90 -9.45 0.42 32.62
N HIS A 91 -9.46 1.68 33.03
CA HIS A 91 -9.64 2.03 34.43
C HIS A 91 -11.01 2.66 34.64
N SER A 92 -11.78 2.07 35.55
CA SER A 92 -13.07 2.56 36.00
C SER A 92 -13.08 2.71 37.51
N THR A 93 -13.77 3.71 38.05
CA THR A 93 -13.87 3.90 39.50
C THR A 93 -15.13 3.25 40.06
N LEU A 94 -15.00 2.58 41.20
CA LEU A 94 -16.11 1.98 41.96
C LEU A 94 -15.99 2.39 43.43
N ALA A 95 -17.11 2.73 44.07
CA ALA A 95 -17.12 2.98 45.51
C ALA A 95 -17.56 1.71 46.25
N LEU A 96 -16.72 1.21 47.16
CA LEU A 96 -17.00 0.07 48.03
C LEU A 96 -16.89 0.54 49.48
N ASP A 97 -17.92 0.31 50.30
CA ASP A 97 -18.02 0.80 51.68
C ASP A 97 -17.72 2.31 51.83
N GLY A 98 -18.14 3.10 50.83
CA GLY A 98 -17.88 4.55 50.78
C GLY A 98 -16.45 4.95 50.42
N GLN A 99 -15.56 3.99 50.13
CA GLN A 99 -14.18 4.24 49.72
C GLN A 99 -13.99 4.04 48.20
N PRO A 100 -13.29 4.96 47.51
CA PRO A 100 -13.04 4.85 46.08
C PRO A 100 -11.98 3.79 45.79
N HIS A 101 -12.33 2.87 44.90
CA HIS A 101 -11.47 1.85 44.33
C HIS A 101 -11.38 2.04 42.81
N VAL A 102 -10.34 1.48 42.20
CA VAL A 102 -10.20 1.43 40.75
C VAL A 102 -10.35 -0.01 40.31
N VAL A 103 -11.34 -0.26 39.46
CA VAL A 103 -11.53 -1.51 38.74
C VAL A 103 -10.73 -1.40 37.45
N GLU A 104 -9.83 -2.36 37.24
CA GLU A 104 -8.98 -2.42 36.06
C GLU A 104 -9.31 -3.69 35.27
N THR A 105 -9.69 -3.53 34.00
CA THR A 105 -9.90 -4.66 33.09
C THR A 105 -8.76 -4.75 32.08
N TYR A 106 -8.28 -5.97 31.82
CA TYR A 106 -7.06 -6.22 31.05
C TYR A 106 -7.37 -6.95 29.75
N LYS A 107 -7.50 -6.22 28.65
CA LYS A 107 -7.70 -6.83 27.34
C LYS A 107 -6.37 -7.18 26.70
N ASP A 108 -6.11 -8.46 26.42
CA ASP A 108 -4.88 -8.89 25.73
C ASP A 108 -4.91 -8.41 24.27
N ILE A 109 -4.01 -7.48 23.93
CA ILE A 109 -3.86 -6.90 22.59
C ILE A 109 -2.59 -7.38 21.90
N THR A 110 -1.90 -8.39 22.44
CA THR A 110 -0.62 -8.87 21.90
C THR A 110 -0.75 -9.32 20.45
N GLY A 111 -1.77 -10.13 20.14
CA GLY A 111 -2.05 -10.58 18.78
C GLY A 111 -2.41 -9.42 17.85
N TYR A 112 -3.22 -8.48 18.33
CA TYR A 112 -3.60 -7.28 17.57
C TYR A 112 -2.38 -6.41 17.22
N LYS A 113 -1.48 -6.15 18.18
CA LYS A 113 -0.24 -5.38 17.92
C LYS A 113 0.68 -6.09 16.94
N ARG A 114 0.80 -7.43 17.02
CA ARG A 114 1.59 -8.20 16.05
C ARG A 114 1.04 -8.06 14.63
N LEU A 115 -0.28 -8.20 14.45
CA LEU A 115 -0.94 -8.00 13.16
C LEU A 115 -0.72 -6.58 12.61
N LEU A 116 -0.81 -5.56 13.47
CA LEU A 116 -0.51 -4.18 13.06
C LEU A 116 0.94 -4.01 12.60
N GLN A 117 1.90 -4.62 13.31
CA GLN A 117 3.32 -4.58 12.94
C GLN A 117 3.58 -5.31 11.62
N GLU A 118 3.02 -6.51 11.43
CA GLU A 118 3.13 -7.27 10.19
C GLU A 118 2.52 -6.50 9.01
N ASN A 119 1.35 -5.88 9.20
CA ASN A 119 0.71 -5.06 8.16
C ASN A 119 1.55 -3.80 7.84
N ALA A 120 2.15 -3.16 8.85
CA ALA A 120 3.06 -2.04 8.65
C ALA A 120 4.30 -2.43 7.82
N GLN A 121 4.86 -3.63 8.07
CA GLN A 121 5.98 -4.15 7.28
C GLN A 121 5.59 -4.43 5.82
N VAL A 122 4.44 -5.07 5.60
CA VAL A 122 3.91 -5.30 4.24
C VAL A 122 3.69 -3.98 3.51
N THR A 123 3.07 -3.00 4.18
CA THR A 123 2.82 -1.67 3.62
C THR A 123 4.11 -0.93 3.28
N ALA A 124 5.14 -1.04 4.13
CA ALA A 124 6.46 -0.47 3.86
C ALA A 124 7.08 -1.06 2.58
N GLY A 125 7.01 -2.39 2.39
CA GLY A 125 7.49 -3.04 1.17
C GLY A 125 6.77 -2.58 -0.09
N VAL A 126 5.43 -2.42 -0.02
CA VAL A 126 4.62 -1.89 -1.13
C VAL A 126 5.01 -0.46 -1.48
N ASN A 127 5.32 0.38 -0.49
CA ASN A 127 5.75 1.77 -0.72
C ASN A 127 7.08 1.86 -1.47
N VAL A 128 8.04 0.97 -1.17
CA VAL A 128 9.30 0.89 -1.93
C VAL A 128 9.02 0.52 -3.38
N ALA A 129 8.21 -0.52 -3.62
CA ALA A 129 7.86 -0.93 -4.98
C ALA A 129 7.13 0.18 -5.77
N ARG A 130 6.27 0.96 -5.11
CA ARG A 130 5.65 2.17 -5.69
C ARG A 130 6.70 3.18 -6.14
N GLU A 131 7.68 3.48 -5.30
CA GLU A 131 8.71 4.47 -5.62
C GLU A 131 9.52 4.04 -6.85
N VAL A 132 9.91 2.77 -6.92
CA VAL A 132 10.62 2.23 -8.09
C VAL A 132 9.73 2.32 -9.34
N GLN A 133 8.43 2.00 -9.23
CA GLN A 133 7.51 2.04 -10.37
C GLN A 133 7.32 3.48 -10.89
N GLN A 134 7.21 4.46 -9.99
CA GLN A 134 7.13 5.87 -10.37
C GLN A 134 8.37 6.33 -11.14
N ARG A 135 9.55 5.79 -10.81
CA ARG A 135 10.79 6.05 -11.55
C ARG A 135 10.86 5.34 -12.90
N CYS A 136 10.05 4.30 -13.13
CA CYS A 136 9.95 3.66 -14.46
C CYS A 136 9.23 4.51 -15.48
N ILE A 137 8.38 5.44 -15.02
CA ILE A 137 7.75 6.44 -15.88
C ILE A 137 8.81 7.47 -16.25
N THR A 138 9.11 7.56 -17.53
CA THR A 138 10.09 8.52 -18.06
C THR A 138 9.39 9.40 -19.07
N VAL A 139 9.24 10.69 -18.80
CA VAL A 139 8.63 11.62 -19.76
C VAL A 139 9.57 12.79 -20.01
N GLU A 140 10.21 12.76 -21.17
CA GLU A 140 10.98 13.90 -21.65
C GLU A 140 10.04 14.93 -22.27
N GLN A 141 9.95 16.10 -21.62
CA GLN A 141 9.09 17.20 -22.09
C GLN A 141 9.82 18.16 -23.04
N ASN A 142 11.15 18.22 -22.96
CA ASN A 142 11.97 19.12 -23.75
C ASN A 142 12.30 18.51 -25.11
N VAL A 143 11.31 18.46 -25.99
CA VAL A 143 11.47 17.90 -27.34
C VAL A 143 11.31 19.02 -28.37
N PRO A 144 12.34 19.36 -29.18
CA PRO A 144 12.26 20.43 -30.17
C PRO A 144 11.08 20.25 -31.12
N GLY A 145 10.22 21.27 -31.22
CA GLY A 145 9.04 21.27 -32.10
C GLY A 145 7.81 20.53 -31.55
N PHE A 146 7.86 20.00 -30.32
CA PHE A 146 6.75 19.28 -29.69
C PHE A 146 6.41 19.85 -28.32
N VAL A 147 5.11 19.86 -28.01
CA VAL A 147 4.63 20.07 -26.64
C VAL A 147 4.16 18.72 -26.11
N VAL A 148 4.90 18.16 -25.16
CA VAL A 148 4.57 16.89 -24.51
C VAL A 148 3.86 17.16 -23.19
N ALA A 149 2.58 16.79 -23.13
CA ALA A 149 1.77 16.82 -21.91
C ALA A 149 1.34 15.39 -21.55
N TYR A 150 1.32 15.08 -20.25
CA TYR A 150 0.87 13.78 -19.77
C TYR A 150 0.17 13.92 -18.42
N ARG A 151 -0.66 12.93 -18.09
CA ARG A 151 -1.26 12.77 -16.77
C ARG A 151 -1.23 11.30 -16.39
N TYR A 152 -0.57 10.99 -15.28
CA TYR A 152 -0.54 9.65 -14.71
C TYR A 152 -1.18 9.67 -13.32
N ARG A 153 -2.20 8.83 -13.10
CA ARG A 153 -2.91 8.71 -11.82
C ARG A 153 -3.16 7.23 -11.51
N PRO A 154 -2.30 6.58 -10.72
CA PRO A 154 -2.49 5.18 -10.38
C PRO A 154 -3.76 4.97 -9.55
N SER A 155 -4.44 3.84 -9.74
CA SER A 155 -5.66 3.47 -9.00
C SER A 155 -5.36 2.96 -7.59
N HIS A 156 -4.18 2.36 -7.38
CA HIS A 156 -3.70 1.85 -6.10
C HIS A 156 -2.27 2.34 -5.81
N LEU A 157 -1.66 1.87 -4.71
CA LEU A 157 -0.26 2.18 -4.39
C LEU A 157 0.70 1.78 -5.51
N ILE A 158 0.40 0.72 -6.28
CA ILE A 158 1.19 0.28 -7.43
C ILE A 158 0.25 -0.06 -8.58
N ALA A 159 0.59 0.32 -9.81
CA ALA A 159 -0.23 0.09 -11.01
C ALA A 159 0.43 -0.85 -12.02
N GLY A 160 -0.31 -1.26 -13.05
CA GLY A 160 0.20 -1.98 -14.22
C GLY A 160 0.62 -1.07 -15.37
N ASP A 161 0.39 0.24 -15.25
CA ASP A 161 0.60 1.16 -16.35
C ASP A 161 2.09 1.50 -16.54
N PHE A 162 2.44 1.72 -17.80
CA PHE A 162 3.76 2.11 -18.27
C PHE A 162 3.64 3.32 -19.18
N LEU A 163 4.45 4.36 -18.92
CA LEU A 163 4.54 5.53 -19.78
C LEU A 163 6.00 5.88 -20.02
N ASN A 164 6.38 5.94 -21.30
CA ASN A 164 7.71 6.35 -21.72
C ASN A 164 7.61 7.35 -22.88
N VAL A 165 8.24 8.51 -22.74
CA VAL A 165 8.45 9.50 -23.80
C VAL A 165 9.91 9.88 -23.79
N ARG A 166 10.61 9.63 -24.90
CA ARG A 166 12.05 9.88 -25.01
C ARG A 166 12.39 10.50 -26.35
N TYR A 167 13.18 11.55 -26.30
CA TYR A 167 13.81 12.13 -27.47
C TYR A 167 15.20 11.53 -27.63
N TRP A 168 15.36 10.80 -28.73
CA TRP A 168 16.52 9.97 -28.96
C TRP A 168 17.37 10.54 -30.09
N ARG A 169 18.67 10.67 -29.80
CA ARG A 169 19.72 11.04 -30.77
C ARG A 169 19.44 12.36 -31.52
N GLY A 170 18.72 13.29 -30.90
CA GLY A 170 18.41 14.58 -31.52
C GLY A 170 17.54 14.46 -32.78
N ARG A 171 16.79 13.36 -32.96
CA ARG A 171 15.96 13.16 -34.15
C ARG A 171 14.66 12.40 -33.92
N TYR A 172 14.65 11.39 -33.06
CA TYR A 172 13.48 10.51 -32.94
C TYR A 172 12.75 10.73 -31.63
N LEU A 173 11.45 11.02 -31.68
CA LEU A 173 10.58 11.01 -30.51
C LEU A 173 9.89 9.64 -30.41
N ALA A 174 10.26 8.85 -29.40
CA ALA A 174 9.65 7.57 -29.11
C ALA A 174 8.66 7.73 -27.94
N ILE A 175 7.44 7.23 -28.13
CA ILE A 175 6.37 7.23 -27.12
C ILE A 175 5.90 5.79 -26.96
N ALA A 176 5.76 5.35 -25.71
CA ALA A 176 5.21 4.06 -25.36
C ALA A 176 4.21 4.24 -24.21
N VAL A 177 3.00 3.72 -24.39
CA VAL A 177 1.99 3.63 -23.34
C VAL A 177 1.56 2.18 -23.26
N ALA A 178 1.62 1.59 -22.07
CA ALA A 178 1.23 0.21 -21.85
C ALA A 178 0.39 0.08 -20.59
N ASP A 179 -0.43 -0.96 -20.56
CA ASP A 179 -1.17 -1.38 -19.37
C ASP A 179 -1.07 -2.89 -19.24
N VAL A 180 -0.59 -3.33 -18.08
CA VAL A 180 -0.47 -4.74 -17.71
C VAL A 180 -1.75 -5.20 -17.06
N ALA A 181 -2.36 -6.24 -17.64
CA ALA A 181 -3.55 -6.87 -17.07
C ALA A 181 -3.29 -7.41 -15.66
N GLY A 182 -4.20 -7.09 -14.74
CA GLY A 182 -4.13 -7.45 -13.34
C GLY A 182 -4.00 -6.22 -12.44
N HIS A 183 -3.79 -6.46 -11.14
CA HIS A 183 -3.55 -5.38 -10.17
C HIS A 183 -2.54 -5.80 -9.12
N GLY A 184 -1.95 -4.82 -8.44
CA GLY A 184 -1.00 -5.04 -7.35
C GLY A 184 0.39 -5.46 -7.82
N ILE A 185 1.07 -6.25 -7.00
CA ILE A 185 2.52 -6.51 -7.12
C ILE A 185 2.86 -7.32 -8.38
N GLY A 186 2.00 -8.24 -8.82
CA GLY A 186 2.23 -9.03 -10.03
C GLY A 186 2.27 -8.17 -11.30
N ALA A 187 1.28 -7.30 -11.49
CA ALA A 187 1.24 -6.36 -12.61
C ALA A 187 2.41 -5.37 -12.60
N ALA A 188 2.81 -4.93 -11.39
CA ALA A 188 3.98 -4.09 -11.21
C ALA A 188 5.29 -4.78 -11.64
N ALA A 189 5.48 -6.04 -11.24
CA ALA A 189 6.66 -6.83 -11.62
C ALA A 189 6.79 -6.95 -13.14
N VAL A 190 5.67 -7.20 -13.83
CA VAL A 190 5.63 -7.23 -15.30
C VAL A 190 5.93 -5.85 -15.90
N THR A 191 5.46 -4.77 -15.29
CA THR A 191 5.78 -3.40 -15.72
C THR A 191 7.29 -3.11 -15.63
N PHE A 192 7.97 -3.58 -14.57
CA PHE A 192 9.43 -3.47 -14.44
C PHE A 192 10.17 -4.28 -15.50
N LEU A 193 9.71 -5.50 -15.76
CA LEU A 193 10.25 -6.34 -16.83
C LEU A 193 10.09 -5.65 -18.19
N LEU A 194 8.91 -5.12 -18.49
CA LEU A 194 8.64 -4.33 -19.70
C LEU A 194 9.61 -3.16 -19.81
N LYS A 195 9.75 -2.34 -18.76
CA LYS A 195 10.68 -1.20 -18.73
C LYS A 195 12.12 -1.65 -19.03
N THR A 196 12.56 -2.73 -18.39
CA THR A 196 13.92 -3.25 -18.54
C THR A 196 14.20 -3.70 -19.97
N VAL A 197 13.29 -4.49 -20.54
CA VAL A 197 13.41 -4.97 -21.93
C VAL A 197 13.31 -3.82 -22.91
N TYR A 198 12.37 -2.89 -22.70
CA TYR A 198 12.19 -1.69 -23.52
C TYR A 198 13.47 -0.86 -23.58
N ASP A 199 14.05 -0.52 -22.42
CA ASP A 199 15.28 0.28 -22.35
C ASP A 199 16.48 -0.41 -23.00
N GLN A 200 16.58 -1.73 -22.88
CA GLN A 200 17.61 -2.50 -23.57
C GLN A 200 17.45 -2.40 -25.09
N LEU A 201 16.23 -2.58 -25.60
CA LEU A 201 15.94 -2.52 -27.04
C LEU A 201 16.10 -1.12 -27.61
N CYS A 202 15.85 -0.05 -26.83
CA CYS A 202 16.07 1.33 -27.29
C CYS A 202 17.54 1.58 -27.70
N ARG A 203 18.49 0.80 -27.18
CA ARG A 203 19.91 0.89 -27.55
C ARG A 203 20.20 0.28 -28.93
N GLU A 204 19.36 -0.63 -29.42
CA GLU A 204 19.64 -1.51 -30.58
C GLU A 204 19.40 -0.90 -31.99
N ARG A 205 19.14 0.41 -32.14
CA ARG A 205 18.92 1.07 -33.47
C ARG A 205 17.90 0.38 -34.39
N LEU A 206 16.80 -0.10 -33.82
CA LEU A 206 15.77 -0.83 -34.57
C LEU A 206 14.71 0.12 -35.14
N GLY A 207 14.13 -0.25 -36.28
CA GLY A 207 12.84 0.29 -36.72
C GLY A 207 11.70 -0.19 -35.81
N LEU A 208 10.53 0.46 -35.87
CA LEU A 208 9.43 0.20 -34.94
C LEU A 208 8.91 -1.24 -35.00
N VAL A 209 8.78 -1.81 -36.20
CA VAL A 209 8.35 -3.20 -36.42
C VAL A 209 9.32 -4.19 -35.77
N ASP A 210 10.63 -4.05 -36.00
CA ASP A 210 11.63 -4.95 -35.43
C ASP A 210 11.77 -4.77 -33.91
N PHE A 211 11.64 -3.54 -33.43
CA PHE A 211 11.57 -3.25 -32.00
C PHE A 211 10.41 -4.01 -31.36
N MET A 212 9.20 -3.89 -31.93
CA MET A 212 8.01 -4.56 -31.43
C MET A 212 8.16 -6.09 -31.43
N ARG A 213 8.67 -6.66 -32.53
CA ARG A 213 8.93 -8.11 -32.63
C ARG A 213 9.87 -8.61 -31.53
N LYS A 214 10.99 -7.92 -31.32
CA LYS A 214 11.94 -8.31 -30.27
C LYS A 214 11.35 -8.12 -28.88
N LEU A 215 10.57 -7.07 -28.66
CA LEU A 215 9.87 -6.82 -27.40
C LEU A 215 8.89 -7.96 -27.09
N GLN A 216 8.03 -8.31 -28.06
CA GLN A 216 7.08 -9.42 -27.96
C GLN A 216 7.78 -10.74 -27.63
N ARG A 217 8.83 -11.10 -28.37
CA ARG A 217 9.57 -12.35 -28.14
C ARG A 217 10.23 -12.40 -26.76
N ARG A 218 10.85 -11.30 -26.33
CA ARG A 218 11.49 -11.24 -25.00
C ARG A 218 10.44 -11.34 -23.89
N LEU A 219 9.33 -10.62 -23.99
CA LEU A 219 8.29 -10.66 -22.97
C LEU A 219 7.57 -12.00 -22.89
N HIS A 220 7.29 -12.65 -24.03
CA HIS A 220 6.60 -13.95 -24.04
C HIS A 220 7.33 -15.02 -23.21
N GLY A 221 8.65 -14.98 -23.12
CA GLY A 221 9.42 -15.92 -22.30
C GLY A 221 9.36 -15.69 -20.79
N PHE A 222 8.90 -14.51 -20.35
CA PHE A 222 8.95 -14.07 -18.96
C PHE A 222 7.58 -13.75 -18.35
N LEU A 223 6.55 -13.58 -19.18
CA LEU A 223 5.20 -13.29 -18.68
C LEU A 223 4.59 -14.53 -18.00
N PRO A 224 4.10 -14.41 -16.76
CA PRO A 224 3.38 -15.50 -16.11
C PRO A 224 2.08 -15.83 -16.86
N SER A 225 1.62 -17.08 -16.76
CA SER A 225 0.31 -17.47 -17.28
C SER A 225 -0.80 -16.53 -16.80
N GLY A 226 -1.70 -16.15 -17.70
CA GLY A 226 -2.81 -15.25 -17.41
C GLY A 226 -2.47 -13.76 -17.35
N HIS A 227 -1.20 -13.37 -17.55
CA HIS A 227 -0.81 -11.96 -17.66
C HIS A 227 -0.58 -11.58 -19.12
N PHE A 228 -1.05 -10.40 -19.48
CA PHE A 228 -0.82 -9.82 -20.80
C PHE A 228 -0.61 -8.31 -20.68
N VAL A 229 -0.01 -7.72 -21.71
CA VAL A 229 0.29 -6.29 -21.75
C VAL A 229 -0.34 -5.69 -23.00
N THR A 230 -1.24 -4.72 -22.81
CA THR A 230 -1.66 -3.86 -23.91
C THR A 230 -0.59 -2.79 -24.13
N LEU A 231 -0.23 -2.46 -25.36
CA LEU A 231 0.85 -1.53 -25.67
C LEU A 231 0.56 -0.71 -26.92
N ALA A 232 0.73 0.61 -26.85
CA ALA A 232 0.84 1.50 -28.00
C ALA A 232 2.26 2.06 -28.09
N LEU A 233 2.90 1.89 -29.25
CA LEU A 233 4.21 2.45 -29.59
C LEU A 233 4.06 3.45 -30.72
N VAL A 234 4.68 4.62 -30.56
CA VAL A 234 4.76 5.65 -31.59
C VAL A 234 6.21 6.06 -31.73
N LEU A 235 6.68 6.13 -32.98
CA LEU A 235 8.00 6.65 -33.31
C LEU A 235 7.86 7.76 -34.35
N ILE A 236 8.36 8.95 -34.02
CA ILE A 236 8.29 10.12 -34.88
C ILE A 236 9.70 10.53 -35.25
N ASP A 237 9.95 10.70 -36.55
CA ASP A 237 11.11 11.41 -37.04
C ASP A 237 10.82 12.92 -37.00
N THR A 238 11.45 13.62 -36.06
CA THR A 238 11.23 15.06 -35.83
C THR A 238 11.79 15.95 -36.95
N THR A 239 12.58 15.39 -37.87
CA THR A 239 13.07 16.15 -39.05
C THR A 239 12.04 16.15 -40.18
N THR A 240 11.41 15.00 -40.43
CA THR A 240 10.43 14.85 -41.51
C THR A 240 8.98 15.04 -41.05
N MET A 241 8.74 15.08 -39.73
CA MET A 241 7.41 15.11 -39.11
C MET A 241 6.52 13.93 -39.53
N THR A 242 7.15 12.80 -39.82
CA THR A 242 6.49 11.53 -40.16
C THR A 242 6.79 10.48 -39.11
N GLY A 243 5.95 9.46 -39.02
CA GLY A 243 6.13 8.42 -38.03
C GLY A 243 5.30 7.18 -38.28
N GLY A 244 5.51 6.22 -37.39
CA GLY A 244 4.80 4.94 -37.36
C GLY A 244 4.15 4.70 -36.01
N ILE A 245 3.02 3.96 -36.04
CA ILE A 245 2.29 3.52 -34.85
C ILE A 245 2.14 2.00 -34.89
N ILE A 246 2.47 1.33 -33.80
CA ILE A 246 2.08 -0.06 -33.55
C ILE A 246 1.25 -0.12 -32.28
N ASN A 247 0.06 -0.69 -32.37
CA ASN A 247 -0.86 -0.86 -31.25
C ASN A 247 -1.18 -2.36 -31.08
N ALA A 248 -0.76 -2.90 -29.93
CA ALA A 248 -0.98 -4.25 -29.46
C ALA A 248 -2.05 -4.26 -28.35
N GLY A 249 -3.31 -4.25 -28.74
CA GLY A 249 -4.47 -4.36 -27.86
C GLY A 249 -4.74 -3.16 -26.93
N HIS A 250 -4.04 -2.04 -27.08
CA HIS A 250 -4.25 -0.82 -26.29
C HIS A 250 -5.38 0.04 -26.88
N PRO A 251 -6.02 0.94 -26.10
CA PRO A 251 -6.92 1.94 -26.65
C PRO A 251 -6.34 2.66 -27.88
N PRO A 252 -7.18 3.06 -28.87
CA PRO A 252 -6.68 3.64 -30.10
C PRO A 252 -5.90 4.94 -29.87
N VAL A 253 -4.77 5.08 -30.55
CA VAL A 253 -4.08 6.38 -30.64
C VAL A 253 -4.93 7.29 -31.54
N LEU A 254 -5.15 8.53 -31.10
CA LEU A 254 -5.97 9.50 -31.81
C LEU A 254 -5.09 10.61 -32.38
N HIS A 255 -5.22 10.89 -33.67
CA HIS A 255 -4.61 12.04 -34.34
C HIS A 255 -5.67 13.08 -34.65
N PHE A 256 -5.51 14.26 -34.07
CA PHE A 256 -6.37 15.42 -34.26
C PHE A 256 -5.66 16.43 -35.19
N PRO A 257 -6.17 16.63 -36.41
CA PRO A 257 -5.64 17.64 -37.32
C PRO A 257 -5.88 19.06 -36.78
N ALA A 258 -4.89 19.94 -36.93
CA ALA A 258 -5.01 21.36 -36.59
C ALA A 258 -6.08 22.07 -37.43
N ALA A 259 -6.23 21.63 -38.68
CA ALA A 259 -7.22 22.14 -39.62
C ALA A 259 -8.69 21.83 -39.21
N GLY A 260 -8.89 21.05 -38.16
CA GLY A 260 -10.20 20.60 -37.71
C GLY A 260 -10.66 19.30 -38.37
N GLY A 261 -11.87 18.86 -38.04
CA GLY A 261 -12.45 17.60 -38.51
C GLY A 261 -12.37 16.46 -37.47
N PRO A 262 -12.92 15.28 -37.81
CA PRO A 262 -12.92 14.13 -36.90
C PRO A 262 -11.50 13.57 -36.71
N PRO A 263 -11.16 13.06 -35.50
CA PRO A 263 -9.86 12.47 -35.27
C PRO A 263 -9.67 11.18 -36.08
N ARG A 264 -8.48 11.01 -36.65
CA ARG A 264 -8.07 9.72 -37.20
C ARG A 264 -7.72 8.78 -36.05
N ARG A 265 -8.28 7.57 -36.07
CA ARG A 265 -8.09 6.56 -35.03
C ARG A 265 -7.14 5.46 -35.51
N PHE A 266 -6.10 5.18 -34.74
CA PHE A 266 -5.18 4.07 -34.97
C PHE A 266 -5.50 2.95 -33.97
N ALA A 267 -6.41 2.06 -34.38
CA ALA A 267 -6.83 0.92 -33.59
C ALA A 267 -5.72 -0.14 -33.49
N ALA A 268 -5.88 -1.07 -32.54
CA ALA A 268 -4.99 -2.21 -32.36
C ALA A 268 -4.85 -3.02 -33.66
N GLN A 269 -3.61 -3.26 -34.09
CA GLN A 269 -3.29 -4.16 -35.20
C GLN A 269 -2.87 -5.54 -34.71
N LEU A 270 -2.49 -5.66 -33.43
CA LEU A 270 -2.03 -6.88 -32.79
C LEU A 270 -2.84 -7.16 -31.54
N PRO A 271 -2.96 -8.43 -31.13
CA PRO A 271 -3.44 -8.75 -29.79
C PRO A 271 -2.46 -8.22 -28.73
N PRO A 272 -2.91 -8.10 -27.46
CA PRO A 272 -2.00 -7.83 -26.35
C PRO A 272 -0.80 -8.79 -26.29
N LEU A 273 0.33 -8.28 -25.83
CA LEU A 273 1.55 -9.07 -25.65
C LEU A 273 1.36 -10.11 -24.54
N GLY A 274 1.95 -11.29 -24.72
CA GLY A 274 1.83 -12.41 -23.77
C GLY A 274 0.70 -13.39 -24.09
N ILE A 275 -0.15 -13.08 -25.09
CA ILE A 275 -1.13 -14.04 -25.59
C ILE A 275 -0.42 -15.09 -26.46
N ALA A 276 -0.57 -16.37 -26.10
CA ALA A 276 0.02 -17.48 -26.83
C ALA A 276 -0.50 -17.55 -28.27
N GLY A 277 0.40 -17.79 -29.22
CA GLY A 277 0.06 -17.87 -30.66
C GLY A 277 -0.26 -16.52 -31.31
N ALA A 278 -0.04 -15.40 -30.60
CA ALA A 278 -0.17 -14.06 -31.16
C ALA A 278 0.76 -13.85 -32.37
N GLU A 279 0.21 -13.30 -33.45
CA GLU A 279 1.02 -12.92 -34.61
C GLU A 279 2.05 -11.85 -34.24
N GLU A 280 3.18 -11.86 -34.95
CA GLU A 280 4.17 -10.80 -34.85
C GLU A 280 3.78 -9.58 -35.68
N ALA A 281 4.20 -8.39 -35.25
CA ALA A 281 4.09 -7.17 -36.05
C ALA A 281 4.64 -7.36 -37.47
N ARG A 282 3.88 -7.00 -38.51
CA ARG A 282 4.35 -7.03 -39.91
C ARG A 282 4.60 -5.65 -40.48
N GLN A 283 3.82 -4.67 -40.05
CA GLN A 283 3.88 -3.29 -40.50
C GLN A 283 3.46 -2.35 -39.36
N GLU A 284 3.91 -1.11 -39.46
CA GLU A 284 3.41 0.01 -38.66
C GLU A 284 2.33 0.77 -39.43
N ALA A 285 1.44 1.46 -38.73
CA ALA A 285 0.53 2.40 -39.37
C ALA A 285 1.24 3.77 -39.54
N PRO A 286 1.47 4.22 -40.78
CA PRO A 286 2.16 5.47 -41.03
C PRO A 286 1.26 6.69 -40.82
N PHE A 287 1.87 7.79 -40.40
CA PHE A 287 1.23 9.09 -40.31
C PHE A 287 2.22 10.24 -40.55
N ALA A 288 1.68 11.43 -40.78
CA ALA A 288 2.41 12.68 -40.86
C ALA A 288 1.73 13.73 -39.97
N LEU A 289 2.53 14.63 -39.40
CA LEU A 289 2.06 15.72 -38.55
C LEU A 289 2.28 17.06 -39.22
N ALA A 290 1.23 17.86 -39.28
CA ALA A 290 1.34 19.29 -39.56
C ALA A 290 1.55 20.08 -38.26
N PRO A 291 2.11 21.30 -38.32
CA PRO A 291 2.15 22.19 -37.17
C PRO A 291 0.75 22.38 -36.56
N GLY A 292 0.65 22.20 -35.24
CA GLY A 292 -0.61 22.29 -34.49
C GLY A 292 -1.40 20.99 -34.38
N ASP A 293 -1.02 19.92 -35.10
CA ASP A 293 -1.63 18.61 -34.94
C ASP A 293 -1.36 18.05 -33.54
N ARG A 294 -2.26 17.19 -33.06
CA ARG A 294 -2.14 16.55 -31.74
C ARG A 294 -2.27 15.05 -31.84
N LEU A 295 -1.43 14.33 -31.10
CA LEU A 295 -1.60 12.90 -30.84
C LEU A 295 -2.06 12.72 -29.39
N LEU A 296 -3.06 11.87 -29.18
CA LEU A 296 -3.53 11.44 -27.86
C LEU A 296 -3.42 9.92 -27.77
N LEU A 297 -2.86 9.45 -26.67
CA LEU A 297 -2.67 8.05 -26.34
C LEU A 297 -3.36 7.77 -25.01
#